data_AF-A0A7J9KD22-F1
#
_entry.id   AF-A0A7J9KD22-F1
#
_cell.length_a   1.000
_cell.length_b   1.000
_cell.length_c   1.000
_cell.angle_alpha   90.00
_cell.angle_beta   90.00
_cell.angle_gamma   90.00
#
_symmetry.space_group_name_H-M   'P 1'
#
loop_
_entity.id
_entity.type
_entity.pdbx_description
1 polymer ?
#
loop_
_entity_poly.entity_id
_entity_poly.type
_entity_poly.pdbx_seq_one_letter_code
_entity_poly.pdbx_strand_id
1 'polypeptide(L)'
;SAIRVQVPTYKSYNLIGNFYTKRIQHRARGILETSTVFQKSNTKFLVNATSGHPLESEPKAYPNTPWNSAKNALDAFYRFSRPHTVIGTALSIISVSLLAVEKLSDISPLFFTGVLEAVVAALFMNVYIVGLNQLSDVEIDKVNKPYLPLASGEYSTLTGIMIVTSFSIMSFWLGWVVGSWPLFWALFVSFVLGTAYSINLPLLRWKRFALVAAMCILAVRAVIVQLAFYLHI
;
A
#
# COMPACT_ATOMS: atom_id res chain seq x y z
N SER A 1 43.43 -1.25 -47.75
CA SER A 1 42.98 -0.92 -46.39
C SER A 1 41.83 -1.82 -45.99
N ALA A 2 42.08 -2.83 -45.14
CA ALA A 2 41.06 -3.73 -44.61
C ALA A 2 41.19 -3.74 -43.08
N ILE A 3 40.19 -3.19 -42.39
CA ILE A 3 40.15 -3.09 -40.93
C ILE A 3 39.61 -4.41 -40.39
N ARG A 4 40.47 -5.14 -39.67
CA ARG A 4 40.14 -6.40 -38.99
C ARG A 4 39.47 -6.06 -37.65
N VAL A 5 38.17 -6.30 -37.54
CA VAL A 5 37.42 -6.14 -36.28
C VAL A 5 37.79 -7.30 -35.35
N GLN A 6 38.41 -6.98 -34.21
CA GLN A 6 38.76 -7.92 -33.15
C GLN A 6 37.58 -8.02 -32.18
N VAL A 7 36.89 -9.15 -32.17
CA VAL A 7 35.80 -9.46 -31.21
C VAL A 7 36.43 -9.79 -29.85
N PRO A 8 36.02 -9.15 -28.73
CA PRO A 8 36.51 -9.53 -27.41
C PRO A 8 35.85 -10.84 -26.95
N THR A 9 36.73 -11.73 -26.52
CA THR A 9 36.53 -13.12 -26.14
C THR A 9 35.63 -13.29 -24.90
N TYR A 10 34.84 -14.35 -24.93
CA TYR A 10 33.86 -14.91 -23.97
C TYR A 10 34.34 -15.13 -22.51
N LYS A 11 35.48 -14.57 -22.07
CA LYS A 11 36.18 -14.95 -20.83
C LYS A 11 35.96 -13.99 -19.64
N SER A 12 35.41 -12.78 -19.88
CA SER A 12 35.27 -11.75 -18.84
C SER A 12 34.01 -11.86 -17.97
N TYR A 13 32.95 -12.54 -18.45
CA TYR A 13 31.69 -12.67 -17.70
C TYR A 13 31.76 -13.72 -16.57
N ASN A 14 32.61 -14.75 -16.71
CA ASN A 14 32.75 -15.82 -15.72
C ASN A 14 33.57 -15.41 -14.48
N LEU A 15 34.48 -14.44 -14.62
CA LEU A 15 35.27 -13.95 -13.48
C LEU A 15 34.41 -13.10 -12.54
N ILE A 16 33.57 -12.21 -13.08
CA ILE A 16 32.69 -11.35 -12.28
C ILE A 16 31.61 -12.19 -11.57
N GLY A 17 31.01 -13.15 -12.28
CA GLY A 17 30.04 -14.09 -11.69
C GLY A 17 30.62 -14.86 -10.49
N ASN A 18 31.85 -15.39 -10.61
CA ASN A 18 32.49 -16.12 -9.52
C ASN A 18 32.83 -15.24 -8.31
N PHE A 19 33.16 -13.96 -8.49
CA PHE A 19 33.42 -13.05 -7.37
C PHE A 19 32.14 -12.74 -6.58
N TYR A 20 30.99 -12.57 -7.24
CA TYR A 20 29.71 -12.32 -6.56
C TYR A 20 29.23 -13.57 -5.81
N THR A 21 29.30 -14.75 -6.42
CA THR A 21 28.86 -16.00 -5.77
C THR A 21 29.71 -16.33 -4.55
N LYS A 22 31.04 -16.13 -4.63
CA LYS A 22 31.95 -16.36 -3.49
C LYS A 22 31.73 -15.39 -2.34
N ARG A 23 31.34 -14.14 -2.63
CA ARG A 23 31.00 -13.12 -1.61
C ARG A 23 29.67 -13.40 -0.90
N ILE A 24 28.67 -13.92 -1.63
CA ILE A 24 27.38 -14.34 -1.05
C ILE A 24 27.57 -15.57 -0.15
N GLN A 25 28.37 -16.55 -0.58
CA GLN A 25 28.59 -17.77 0.20
C GLN A 25 29.37 -17.49 1.50
N HIS A 26 30.36 -16.59 1.49
CA HIS A 26 31.05 -16.15 2.70
C HIS A 26 30.14 -15.37 3.66
N ARG A 27 29.21 -14.55 3.14
CA ARG A 27 28.25 -13.79 3.96
C ARG A 27 27.17 -14.70 4.57
N ALA A 28 26.70 -15.70 3.83
CA ALA A 28 25.76 -16.71 4.34
C ALA A 28 26.39 -17.58 5.44
N ARG A 29 27.67 -17.95 5.30
CA ARG A 29 28.40 -18.74 6.31
C ARG A 29 28.60 -17.95 7.61
N GLY A 30 28.90 -16.64 7.52
CA GLY A 30 29.00 -15.77 8.70
C GLY A 30 27.67 -15.56 9.44
N ILE A 31 26.54 -15.52 8.71
CA ILE A 31 25.20 -15.38 9.32
C ILE A 31 24.79 -16.68 10.03
N LEU A 32 25.12 -17.84 9.46
CA LEU A 32 24.81 -19.15 10.06
C LEU A 32 25.67 -19.44 11.30
N GLU A 33 26.95 -19.07 11.29
CA GLU A 33 27.82 -19.20 12.47
C GLU A 33 27.41 -18.23 13.59
N THR A 34 26.97 -17.01 13.26
CA THR A 34 26.47 -16.05 14.28
C THR A 34 25.17 -16.54 14.93
N SER A 35 24.26 -17.14 14.15
CA SER A 35 22.98 -17.65 14.67
C SER A 35 23.14 -18.92 15.51
N THR A 36 24.09 -19.80 15.17
CA THR A 36 24.39 -20.99 16.00
C THR A 36 25.09 -20.64 17.31
N VAL A 37 25.94 -19.60 17.35
CA VAL A 37 26.57 -19.11 18.58
C VAL A 37 25.54 -18.42 19.50
N PHE A 38 24.60 -17.66 18.94
CA PHE A 38 23.53 -17.02 19.72
C PHE A 38 22.55 -18.03 20.32
N GLN A 39 22.25 -19.12 19.60
CA GLN A 39 21.37 -20.18 20.08
C GLN A 39 22.01 -21.06 21.17
N LYS A 40 23.34 -21.27 21.13
CA LYS A 40 24.07 -22.09 22.11
C LYS A 40 24.28 -21.38 23.45
N SER A 41 24.25 -20.04 23.48
CA SER A 41 24.38 -19.25 24.72
C SER A 41 23.14 -19.31 25.60
N ASN A 42 21.94 -19.50 25.02
CA ASN A 42 20.68 -19.51 25.78
C ASN A 42 20.42 -20.82 26.54
N THR A 43 21.08 -21.93 26.18
CA THR A 43 20.83 -23.24 26.80
C THR A 43 21.68 -23.50 28.04
N LYS A 44 22.70 -22.68 28.31
CA LYS A 44 23.64 -22.90 29.44
C LYS A 44 23.27 -22.21 30.75
N PHE A 45 22.20 -21.42 30.79
CA PHE A 45 21.80 -20.66 31.98
C PHE A 45 20.50 -21.14 32.65
N LEU A 46 20.02 -22.35 32.33
CA LEU A 46 18.80 -22.89 32.92
C LEU A 46 19.08 -24.10 33.83
N VAL A 47 19.78 -23.87 34.94
CA VAL A 47 19.88 -24.85 36.04
C VAL A 47 19.72 -24.13 37.38
N ASN A 48 18.77 -24.63 38.16
CA ASN A 48 18.49 -24.39 39.58
C ASN A 48 17.89 -23.04 40.02
N ALA A 49 16.57 -23.05 40.23
CA ALA A 49 15.97 -22.63 41.51
C ALA A 49 14.53 -23.14 41.62
N THR A 50 14.31 -24.11 42.51
CA THR A 50 12.97 -24.54 42.96
C THR A 50 12.63 -23.80 44.25
N SER A 51 11.47 -23.14 44.34
CA SER A 51 10.55 -23.13 45.50
C SER A 51 9.64 -21.89 45.50
N GLY A 52 8.32 -22.12 45.48
CA GLY A 52 7.27 -21.10 45.64
C GLY A 52 6.12 -21.28 44.63
N HIS A 53 4.96 -21.73 45.11
CA HIS A 53 3.70 -21.86 44.35
C HIS A 53 2.74 -20.73 44.82
N PRO A 54 1.64 -20.38 44.11
CA PRO A 54 1.53 -19.82 42.77
C PRO A 54 0.59 -18.59 42.78
N LEU A 55 1.00 -17.39 42.37
CA LEU A 55 0.03 -16.31 42.15
C LEU A 55 0.55 -15.34 41.10
N GLU A 56 0.38 -15.70 39.84
CA GLU A 56 0.15 -14.70 38.80
C GLU A 56 -0.58 -15.37 37.63
N SER A 57 -1.71 -14.77 37.32
CA SER A 57 -2.67 -15.18 36.30
C SER A 57 -2.01 -15.55 34.99
N GLU A 58 -2.25 -16.76 34.50
CA GLU A 58 -2.17 -17.06 33.07
C GLU A 58 -2.85 -15.93 32.28
N PRO A 59 -2.25 -15.44 31.18
CA PRO A 59 -3.03 -14.69 30.21
C PRO A 59 -4.07 -15.68 29.69
N LYS A 60 -5.32 -15.54 30.16
CA LYS A 60 -6.46 -16.30 29.65
C LYS A 60 -6.36 -16.24 28.13
N ALA A 61 -6.03 -17.36 27.52
CA ALA A 61 -6.16 -17.56 26.09
C ALA A 61 -7.66 -17.51 25.82
N TYR A 62 -8.18 -16.29 25.65
CA TYR A 62 -9.53 -16.08 25.17
C TYR A 62 -9.62 -16.88 23.87
N PRO A 63 -10.59 -17.80 23.72
CA PRO A 63 -10.73 -18.54 22.48
C PRO A 63 -10.84 -17.49 21.37
N ASN A 64 -9.91 -17.56 20.41
CA ASN A 64 -9.95 -16.76 19.19
C ASN A 64 -11.18 -17.17 18.41
N THR A 65 -12.34 -16.67 18.82
CA THR A 65 -13.57 -16.85 18.08
C THR A 65 -13.38 -16.18 16.72
N PRO A 66 -13.90 -16.79 15.62
CA PRO A 66 -13.75 -16.23 14.28
C PRO A 66 -14.23 -14.77 14.20
N TRP A 67 -15.21 -14.41 15.04
CA TRP A 67 -15.70 -13.05 15.21
C TRP A 67 -14.65 -12.06 15.72
N ASN A 68 -13.84 -12.45 16.72
CA ASN A 68 -12.77 -11.60 17.25
C ASN A 68 -11.65 -11.42 16.20
N SER A 69 -11.34 -12.46 15.43
CA SER A 69 -10.38 -12.37 14.32
C SER A 69 -10.88 -11.44 13.22
N ALA A 70 -12.16 -11.54 12.83
CA ALA A 70 -12.78 -10.66 11.84
C ALA A 70 -12.78 -9.20 12.31
N LYS A 71 -13.11 -8.94 13.58
CA LYS A 71 -13.05 -7.60 14.17
C LYS A 71 -11.65 -7.00 14.11
N ASN A 72 -10.63 -7.77 14.45
CA ASN A 72 -9.24 -7.31 14.39
C ASN A 72 -8.80 -7.03 12.95
N ALA A 73 -9.20 -7.90 11.99
CA ALA A 73 -8.92 -7.68 10.57
C ALA A 73 -9.59 -6.40 10.05
N LEU A 74 -10.84 -6.13 10.47
CA LEU A 74 -11.57 -4.91 10.12
C LEU A 74 -10.96 -3.67 10.76
N ASP A 75 -10.52 -3.72 12.02
CA ASP A 75 -9.81 -2.61 12.68
C ASP A 75 -8.49 -2.29 11.96
N ALA A 76 -7.71 -3.33 11.66
CA ALA A 76 -6.47 -3.18 10.91
C ALA A 76 -6.75 -2.58 9.53
N PHE A 77 -7.77 -3.05 8.81
CA PHE A 77 -8.14 -2.50 7.52
C PHE A 77 -8.65 -1.05 7.63
N TYR A 78 -9.41 -0.73 8.67
CA TYR A 78 -9.88 0.63 8.95
C TYR A 78 -8.70 1.59 9.14
N ARG A 79 -7.71 1.22 9.98
CA ARG A 79 -6.48 1.99 10.17
C ARG A 79 -5.65 2.08 8.89
N PHE A 80 -5.57 1.00 8.11
CA PHE A 80 -4.89 0.97 6.82
C PHE A 80 -5.51 1.93 5.81
N SER A 81 -6.84 1.99 5.75
CA SER A 81 -7.59 2.80 4.77
C SER A 81 -7.53 4.32 5.02
N ARG A 82 -7.05 4.75 6.20
CA ARG A 82 -7.02 6.16 6.65
C ARG A 82 -8.39 6.86 6.47
N PRO A 83 -9.35 6.64 7.39
CA PRO A 83 -10.77 7.01 7.22
C PRO A 83 -11.01 8.49 6.92
N HIS A 84 -10.17 9.40 7.44
CA HIS A 84 -10.27 10.83 7.13
C HIS A 84 -10.16 11.14 5.63
N THR A 85 -9.41 10.32 4.87
CA THR A 85 -9.31 10.47 3.41
C THR A 85 -10.53 9.92 2.69
N VAL A 86 -11.08 8.80 3.17
CA VAL A 86 -12.27 8.12 2.65
C VAL A 86 -13.49 9.03 2.80
N ILE A 87 -13.71 9.57 4.00
CA ILE A 87 -14.84 10.46 4.31
C ILE A 87 -14.79 11.70 3.41
N GLY A 88 -13.62 12.35 3.30
CA GLY A 88 -13.49 13.53 2.44
C GLY A 88 -13.75 13.24 0.96
N THR A 89 -13.37 12.05 0.48
CA THR A 89 -13.63 11.64 -0.92
C THR A 89 -15.11 11.38 -1.15
N ALA A 90 -15.76 10.63 -0.26
CA ALA A 90 -17.19 10.36 -0.37
C ALA A 90 -18.03 11.63 -0.32
N LEU A 91 -17.76 12.53 0.63
CA LEU A 91 -18.45 13.83 0.73
C LEU A 91 -18.23 14.69 -0.52
N SER A 92 -17.01 14.71 -1.06
CA SER A 92 -16.71 15.46 -2.28
C SER A 92 -17.50 14.94 -3.48
N ILE A 93 -17.58 13.62 -3.67
CA ILE A 93 -18.31 13.02 -4.79
C ILE A 93 -19.80 13.30 -4.64
N ILE A 94 -20.38 13.03 -3.46
CA ILE A 94 -21.80 13.29 -3.20
C ILE A 94 -22.14 14.77 -3.43
N SER A 95 -21.31 15.68 -2.94
CA SER A 95 -21.52 17.12 -3.12
C SER A 95 -21.52 17.52 -4.59
N VAL A 96 -20.60 17.00 -5.39
CA VAL A 96 -20.49 17.35 -6.81
C VAL A 96 -21.59 16.70 -7.64
N SER A 97 -21.98 15.46 -7.31
CA SER A 97 -23.13 14.79 -7.91
C SER A 97 -24.43 15.55 -7.65
N LEU A 98 -24.62 16.10 -6.44
CA LEU A 98 -25.78 16.94 -6.15
C LEU A 98 -25.75 18.27 -6.89
N LEU A 99 -24.57 18.85 -7.16
CA LEU A 99 -24.44 20.06 -7.99
C LEU A 99 -24.80 19.83 -9.46
N ALA A 100 -24.73 18.59 -9.95
CA ALA A 100 -25.13 18.24 -11.32
C ALA A 100 -26.65 18.09 -11.49
N VAL A 101 -27.42 18.08 -10.40
CA VAL A 101 -28.88 17.99 -10.45
C VAL A 101 -29.48 19.35 -10.79
N GLU A 102 -30.07 19.50 -11.97
CA GLU A 102 -30.72 20.75 -12.40
C GLU A 102 -32.21 20.77 -12.04
N LYS A 103 -32.88 19.61 -12.11
CA LYS A 103 -34.30 19.45 -11.80
C LYS A 103 -34.51 18.31 -10.81
N LEU A 104 -35.56 18.41 -10.00
CA LEU A 104 -35.94 17.32 -9.09
C LEU A 104 -36.31 16.02 -9.83
N SER A 105 -36.67 16.12 -11.12
CA SER A 105 -36.90 14.95 -12.00
C SER A 105 -35.64 14.14 -12.29
N ASP A 106 -34.45 14.75 -12.13
CA ASP A 106 -33.17 14.10 -12.45
C ASP A 106 -32.75 13.17 -11.30
N ILE A 107 -33.31 13.37 -10.11
CA ILE A 107 -33.17 12.48 -8.96
C ILE A 107 -33.99 11.22 -9.22
N SER A 108 -33.32 10.23 -9.80
CA SER A 108 -33.87 8.93 -10.14
C SER A 108 -33.08 7.81 -9.47
N PRO A 109 -33.61 6.57 -9.42
CA PRO A 109 -32.82 5.42 -8.98
C PRO A 109 -31.50 5.25 -9.75
N LEU A 110 -31.49 5.60 -11.05
CA LEU A 110 -30.29 5.54 -11.89
C LEU A 110 -29.22 6.55 -11.44
N PHE A 111 -29.64 7.76 -11.05
CA PHE A 111 -28.72 8.75 -10.46
C PHE A 111 -28.03 8.17 -9.22
N PHE A 112 -28.79 7.58 -8.29
CA PHE A 112 -28.20 6.98 -7.09
C PHE A 112 -27.27 5.80 -7.42
N THR A 113 -27.59 5.00 -8.44
CA THR A 113 -26.71 3.93 -8.92
C THR A 113 -25.40 4.51 -9.46
N GLY A 114 -25.44 5.53 -10.31
CA GLY A 114 -24.24 6.18 -10.84
C GLY A 114 -23.38 6.82 -9.75
N VAL A 115 -24.00 7.50 -8.79
CA VAL A 115 -23.29 8.05 -7.61
C VAL A 115 -22.65 6.95 -6.78
N LEU A 116 -23.33 5.83 -6.56
CA LEU A 116 -22.80 4.71 -5.79
C LEU A 116 -21.61 4.05 -6.51
N GLU A 117 -21.74 3.79 -7.81
CA GLU A 117 -20.67 3.25 -8.65
C GLU A 117 -19.42 4.13 -8.60
N ALA A 118 -19.62 5.44 -8.75
CA ALA A 118 -18.61 6.47 -8.62
C ALA A 118 -17.88 6.44 -7.27
N VAL A 119 -18.65 6.49 -6.18
CA VAL A 119 -18.10 6.47 -4.82
C VAL A 119 -17.30 5.18 -4.60
N VAL A 120 -17.85 4.01 -4.93
CA VAL A 120 -17.16 2.73 -4.70
C VAL A 120 -15.85 2.66 -5.50
N ALA A 121 -15.87 3.02 -6.78
CA ALA A 121 -14.68 3.01 -7.62
C ALA A 121 -13.59 3.96 -7.09
N ALA A 122 -13.99 5.16 -6.65
CA ALA A 122 -13.07 6.15 -6.06
C ALA A 122 -12.52 5.71 -4.70
N LEU A 123 -13.33 5.09 -3.85
CA LEU A 123 -12.88 4.58 -2.56
C LEU A 123 -11.86 3.46 -2.74
N PHE A 124 -12.04 2.58 -3.74
CA PHE A 124 -11.03 1.58 -4.05
C PHE A 124 -9.71 2.20 -4.48
N MET A 125 -9.76 3.21 -5.36
CA MET A 125 -8.56 3.95 -5.75
C MET A 125 -7.90 4.67 -4.56
N ASN A 126 -8.69 5.21 -3.63
CA ASN A 126 -8.15 5.86 -2.44
C ASN A 126 -7.40 4.89 -1.52
N VAL A 127 -7.96 3.69 -1.28
CA VAL A 127 -7.27 2.63 -0.53
C VAL A 127 -5.95 2.24 -1.22
N TYR A 128 -5.94 2.13 -2.55
CA TYR A 128 -4.72 1.91 -3.32
C TYR A 128 -3.68 3.02 -3.06
N ILE A 129 -4.03 4.29 -3.20
CA ILE A 129 -3.10 5.43 -3.04
C ILE A 129 -2.54 5.47 -1.61
N VAL A 130 -3.42 5.39 -0.61
CA VAL A 130 -3.03 5.44 0.81
C VAL A 130 -2.17 4.23 1.20
N GLY A 131 -2.52 3.05 0.71
CA GLY A 131 -1.78 1.83 0.94
C GLY A 131 -0.40 1.85 0.28
N LEU A 132 -0.32 2.34 -0.97
CA LEU A 132 0.95 2.48 -1.69
C LEU A 132 1.89 3.47 -1.01
N ASN A 133 1.34 4.58 -0.50
CA ASN A 133 2.11 5.52 0.31
C ASN A 133 2.68 4.81 1.56
N GLN A 134 1.86 4.04 2.28
CA GLN A 134 2.34 3.30 3.47
C GLN A 134 3.42 2.28 3.11
N LEU A 135 3.28 1.54 2.01
CA LEU A 135 4.29 0.59 1.53
C LEU A 135 5.62 1.27 1.20
N SER A 136 5.57 2.49 0.69
CA SER A 136 6.76 3.24 0.28
C SER A 136 7.45 3.95 1.46
N ASP A 137 6.68 4.29 2.49
CA ASP A 137 7.14 5.02 3.67
C ASP A 137 7.25 4.15 4.94
N VAL A 138 7.28 2.82 4.85
CA VAL A 138 7.23 1.93 6.04
C VAL A 138 8.22 2.33 7.13
N GLU A 139 9.47 2.61 6.77
CA GLU A 139 10.52 3.00 7.73
C GLU A 139 10.25 4.36 8.38
N ILE A 140 9.65 5.30 7.63
CA ILE A 140 9.31 6.64 8.10
C ILE A 140 8.07 6.57 9.01
N ASP A 141 7.05 5.82 8.58
CA ASP A 141 5.81 5.64 9.33
C ASP A 141 6.04 4.83 10.63
N LYS A 142 7.08 4.00 10.73
CA LYS A 142 7.50 3.39 12.01
C LYS A 142 7.83 4.42 13.09
N VAL A 143 8.41 5.56 12.72
CA VAL A 143 8.76 6.64 13.64
C VAL A 143 7.57 7.59 13.85
N ASN A 144 6.94 8.02 12.76
CA ASN A 144 5.91 9.07 12.81
C ASN A 144 4.50 8.55 13.16
N LYS A 145 4.19 7.31 12.77
CA LYS A 145 2.84 6.71 12.82
C LYS A 145 2.92 5.21 13.16
N PRO A 146 3.50 4.84 14.32
CA PRO A 146 3.77 3.45 14.69
C PRO A 146 2.49 2.60 14.80
N TYR A 147 1.33 3.23 14.95
CA TYR A 147 0.01 2.59 14.99
C TYR A 147 -0.53 2.21 13.60
N LEU A 148 0.18 2.44 12.49
CA LEU A 148 -0.30 1.97 11.18
C LEU A 148 -0.01 0.48 10.98
N PRO A 149 -0.89 -0.31 10.36
CA PRO A 149 -0.75 -1.77 10.28
C PRO A 149 0.58 -2.24 9.66
N LEU A 150 1.12 -1.55 8.66
CA LEU A 150 2.42 -1.90 8.07
C LEU A 150 3.60 -1.45 8.94
N ALA A 151 3.45 -0.34 9.66
CA ALA A 151 4.49 0.21 10.52
C ALA A 151 4.62 -0.59 11.82
N SER A 152 3.49 -0.99 12.42
CA SER A 152 3.41 -1.84 13.60
C SER A 152 3.84 -3.28 13.34
N GLY A 153 3.87 -3.72 12.08
CA GLY A 153 4.12 -5.10 11.69
C GLY A 153 2.90 -6.01 11.81
N GLU A 154 1.72 -5.46 12.07
CA GLU A 154 0.44 -6.18 12.07
C GLU A 154 0.12 -6.74 10.67
N TYR A 155 0.46 -5.99 9.62
CA TYR A 155 0.49 -6.45 8.24
C TYR A 155 1.92 -6.69 7.77
N SER A 156 2.13 -7.84 7.11
CA SER A 156 3.36 -8.07 6.36
C SER A 156 3.41 -7.14 5.13
N THR A 157 4.61 -6.84 4.64
CA THR A 157 4.80 -6.09 3.39
C THR A 157 4.09 -6.77 2.22
N LEU A 158 4.12 -8.10 2.16
CA LEU A 158 3.42 -8.87 1.13
C LEU A 158 1.89 -8.67 1.23
N THR A 159 1.32 -8.70 2.42
CA THR A 159 -0.10 -8.42 2.67
C THR A 159 -0.47 -7.03 2.18
N GLY A 160 0.34 -6.02 2.51
CA GLY A 160 0.14 -4.65 2.02
C GLY A 160 0.15 -4.58 0.50
N ILE A 161 1.12 -5.23 -0.16
CA ILE A 161 1.20 -5.29 -1.63
C ILE A 161 -0.07 -5.93 -2.22
N MET A 162 -0.49 -7.09 -1.69
CA MET A 162 -1.69 -7.80 -2.17
C MET A 162 -2.95 -6.93 -2.05
N ILE A 163 -3.13 -6.23 -0.93
CA ILE A 163 -4.27 -5.32 -0.73
C ILE A 163 -4.21 -4.20 -1.78
N VAL A 164 -3.09 -3.49 -1.88
CA VAL A 164 -2.92 -2.36 -2.81
C VAL A 164 -3.16 -2.79 -4.26
N THR A 165 -2.58 -3.90 -4.71
CA THR A 165 -2.79 -4.40 -6.07
C THR A 165 -4.24 -4.82 -6.32
N SER A 166 -4.87 -5.50 -5.37
CA SER A 166 -6.26 -5.95 -5.51
C SER A 166 -7.23 -4.78 -5.61
N PHE A 167 -7.08 -3.77 -4.75
CA PHE A 167 -7.91 -2.56 -4.78
C PHE A 167 -7.71 -1.72 -6.04
N SER A 168 -6.49 -1.68 -6.59
CA SER A 168 -6.23 -1.05 -7.89
C SER A 168 -6.97 -1.77 -9.03
N ILE A 169 -6.88 -3.10 -9.08
CA ILE A 169 -7.56 -3.92 -10.10
C ILE A 169 -9.08 -3.75 -9.98
N MET A 170 -9.64 -3.85 -8.78
CA MET A 170 -11.08 -3.68 -8.54
C MET A 170 -11.57 -2.28 -8.94
N SER A 171 -10.79 -1.24 -8.68
CA SER A 171 -11.13 0.13 -9.08
C SER A 171 -11.21 0.28 -10.59
N PHE A 172 -10.19 -0.19 -11.32
CA PHE A 172 -10.20 -0.14 -12.79
C PHE A 172 -11.26 -1.06 -13.40
N TRP A 173 -11.47 -2.24 -12.82
CA TRP A 173 -12.52 -3.16 -13.25
C TRP A 173 -13.90 -2.51 -13.14
N LEU A 174 -14.21 -1.84 -12.02
CA LEU A 174 -15.45 -1.07 -11.89
C LEU A 174 -15.52 0.07 -12.90
N GLY A 175 -14.46 0.88 -13.03
CA GLY A 175 -14.43 1.97 -14.01
C GLY A 175 -14.66 1.50 -15.46
N TRP A 176 -14.20 0.29 -15.79
CA TRP A 176 -14.44 -0.34 -17.08
C TRP A 176 -15.87 -0.86 -17.24
N VAL A 177 -16.42 -1.56 -16.23
CA VAL A 177 -17.78 -2.12 -16.25
C VAL A 177 -18.84 -1.02 -16.32
N VAL A 178 -18.62 0.09 -15.61
CA VAL A 178 -19.50 1.28 -15.64
C VAL A 178 -19.52 1.93 -17.02
N GLY A 179 -18.44 1.79 -17.81
CA GLY A 179 -18.36 2.30 -19.18
C GLY A 179 -18.23 3.83 -19.30
N SER A 180 -18.09 4.54 -18.18
CA SER A 180 -17.91 6.00 -18.15
C SER A 180 -16.46 6.38 -18.39
N TRP A 181 -16.17 6.94 -19.57
CA TRP A 181 -14.85 7.47 -19.90
C TRP A 181 -14.34 8.53 -18.91
N PRO A 182 -15.15 9.52 -18.47
CA PRO A 182 -14.72 10.49 -17.47
C PRO A 182 -14.25 9.82 -16.17
N LEU A 183 -15.04 8.87 -15.66
CA LEU A 183 -14.71 8.11 -14.46
C LEU A 183 -13.40 7.35 -14.64
N PHE A 184 -13.25 6.61 -15.74
CA PHE A 184 -12.05 5.83 -16.03
C PHE A 184 -10.80 6.71 -16.08
N TRP A 185 -10.86 7.86 -16.75
CA TRP A 185 -9.73 8.79 -16.82
C TRP A 185 -9.38 9.38 -15.46
N ALA A 186 -10.36 9.70 -14.62
CA ALA A 186 -10.09 10.16 -13.25
C ALA A 186 -9.40 9.08 -12.41
N LEU A 187 -9.83 7.82 -12.52
CA LEU A 187 -9.16 6.69 -11.86
C LEU A 187 -7.73 6.51 -12.38
N PHE A 188 -7.54 6.59 -13.69
CA PHE A 188 -6.23 6.44 -14.33
C PHE A 188 -5.26 7.54 -13.89
N VAL A 189 -5.69 8.80 -13.94
CA VAL A 189 -4.84 9.93 -13.49
C VAL A 189 -4.54 9.81 -12.00
N SER A 190 -5.54 9.45 -11.18
CA SER A 190 -5.34 9.22 -9.73
C SER A 190 -4.33 8.12 -9.47
N PHE A 191 -4.37 7.03 -10.24
CA PHE A 191 -3.41 5.93 -10.16
C PHE A 191 -1.99 6.40 -10.49
N VAL A 192 -1.81 7.10 -11.63
CA VAL A 192 -0.50 7.61 -12.06
C VAL A 192 0.07 8.58 -11.03
N LEU A 193 -0.74 9.52 -10.54
CA LEU A 193 -0.29 10.52 -9.57
C LEU A 193 -0.04 9.90 -8.19
N GLY A 194 -0.87 8.96 -7.74
CA GLY A 194 -0.63 8.20 -6.51
C GLY A 194 0.65 7.37 -6.56
N THR A 195 0.93 6.77 -7.72
CA THR A 195 2.17 6.03 -7.99
C THR A 195 3.38 6.96 -7.99
N ALA A 196 3.32 8.04 -8.77
CA ALA A 196 4.39 9.02 -8.89
C ALA A 196 4.67 9.76 -7.58
N TYR A 197 3.67 9.91 -6.71
CA TYR A 197 3.84 10.49 -5.39
C TYR A 197 4.52 9.52 -4.41
N SER A 198 4.19 8.23 -4.48
CA SER A 198 4.63 7.23 -3.49
C SER A 198 5.96 6.57 -3.84
N ILE A 199 6.22 6.25 -5.12
CA ILE A 199 7.39 5.45 -5.51
C ILE A 199 8.67 6.30 -5.54
N ASN A 200 9.65 5.92 -4.72
CA ASN A 200 10.98 6.54 -4.66
C ASN A 200 11.89 6.13 -5.86
N LEU A 201 11.50 6.50 -7.08
CA LEU A 201 12.39 6.47 -8.24
C LEU A 201 13.24 7.77 -8.29
N PRO A 202 14.49 7.74 -8.80
CA PRO A 202 15.41 8.88 -8.78
C PRO A 202 14.90 10.15 -9.51
N LEU A 203 13.81 10.07 -10.28
CA LEU A 203 13.14 11.19 -10.96
C LEU A 203 11.71 11.48 -10.44
N LEU A 204 11.16 10.66 -9.54
CA LEU A 204 9.77 10.71 -9.07
C LEU A 204 9.64 10.89 -7.55
N ARG A 205 10.58 11.61 -6.91
CA ARG A 205 10.40 12.06 -5.52
C ARG A 205 9.62 13.37 -5.45
N TRP A 206 8.41 13.42 -6.04
CA TRP A 206 7.58 14.64 -6.02
C TRP A 206 7.17 15.06 -4.61
N LYS A 207 7.15 14.12 -3.66
CA LYS A 207 7.00 14.36 -2.22
C LYS A 207 8.08 15.26 -1.61
N ARG A 208 9.22 15.46 -2.29
CA ARG A 208 10.29 16.39 -1.88
C ARG A 208 9.96 17.85 -2.19
N PHE A 209 9.05 18.11 -3.12
CA PHE A 209 8.63 19.46 -3.52
C PHE A 209 7.20 19.72 -3.06
N ALA A 210 7.05 20.48 -1.98
CA ALA A 210 5.74 20.77 -1.36
C ALA A 210 4.71 21.32 -2.36
N LEU A 211 5.15 22.14 -3.32
CA LEU A 211 4.29 22.70 -4.37
C LEU A 211 3.77 21.64 -5.35
N VAL A 212 4.61 20.68 -5.76
CA VAL A 212 4.18 19.62 -6.68
C VAL A 212 3.22 18.65 -5.99
N ALA A 213 3.50 18.32 -4.73
CA ALA A 213 2.58 17.53 -3.92
C ALA A 213 1.23 18.25 -3.72
N ALA A 214 1.24 19.54 -3.40
CA ALA A 214 0.04 20.35 -3.24
C ALA A 214 -0.74 20.46 -4.56
N MET A 215 -0.06 20.69 -5.69
CA MET A 215 -0.69 20.76 -7.01
C MET A 215 -1.25 19.41 -7.46
N CYS A 216 -0.59 18.28 -7.17
CA CYS A 216 -1.15 16.95 -7.41
C CYS A 216 -2.39 16.69 -6.56
N ILE A 217 -2.35 17.03 -5.27
CA ILE A 217 -3.49 16.86 -4.38
C ILE A 217 -4.65 17.73 -4.83
N LEU A 218 -4.40 19.00 -5.21
CA LEU A 218 -5.42 19.90 -5.74
C LEU A 218 -5.93 19.43 -7.10
N ALA A 219 -5.08 19.07 -8.05
CA ALA A 219 -5.51 18.61 -9.36
C ALA A 219 -6.36 17.33 -9.26
N VAL A 220 -5.96 16.35 -8.45
CA VAL A 220 -6.71 15.12 -8.25
C VAL A 220 -7.98 15.40 -7.44
N ARG A 221 -7.85 15.90 -6.21
CA ARG A 221 -9.01 16.02 -5.29
C ARG A 221 -9.93 17.18 -5.63
N ALA A 222 -9.43 18.29 -6.14
CA ALA A 222 -10.20 19.51 -6.35
C ALA A 222 -10.76 19.65 -7.77
N VAL A 223 -10.13 19.05 -8.78
CA VAL A 223 -10.48 19.32 -10.18
C VAL A 223 -10.88 18.06 -10.94
N ILE A 224 -9.97 17.09 -11.07
CA ILE A 224 -10.14 15.96 -11.98
C ILE A 224 -11.21 15.00 -11.48
N VAL A 225 -11.14 14.62 -10.19
CA VAL A 225 -12.17 13.80 -9.54
C VAL A 225 -13.51 14.52 -9.68
N GLN A 226 -13.60 15.78 -9.28
CA GLN A 226 -14.85 16.53 -9.27
C GLN A 226 -15.46 16.64 -10.67
N LEU A 227 -14.69 17.06 -11.68
CA LEU A 227 -15.17 17.21 -13.05
C LEU A 227 -15.58 15.86 -13.68
N ALA A 228 -14.84 14.79 -13.40
CA ALA A 228 -15.17 13.48 -13.93
C ALA A 228 -16.45 12.90 -13.31
N PHE A 229 -16.67 13.13 -12.01
CA PHE A 229 -17.90 12.71 -11.35
C PHE A 229 -19.09 13.56 -11.78
N TYR A 230 -18.91 14.87 -11.95
CA TYR A 230 -19.92 15.75 -12.53
C TYR A 230 -20.35 15.30 -13.93
N LEU A 231 -19.40 14.91 -14.79
CA LEU A 231 -19.70 14.43 -16.15
C LEU A 231 -20.20 12.98 -16.21
N HIS A 232 -20.08 12.24 -15.11
CA HIS A 232 -20.53 10.85 -15.04
C HIS A 232 -21.99 10.74 -14.60
N ILE A 233 -22.43 11.67 -13.75
CA ILE A 233 -23.82 11.85 -13.33
C ILE A 233 -24.62 12.45 -14.49
#